data_AF-A0A951HXV0-F1
#
_entry.id   AF-A0A951HXV0-F1
#
_cell.length_a   1.000
_cell.length_b   1.000
_cell.length_c   1.000
_cell.angle_alpha   90.00
_cell.angle_beta   90.00
_cell.angle_gamma   90.00
#
_symmetry.space_group_name_H-M   'P 1'
#
loop_
_entity.id
_entity.type
_entity.pdbx_description
1 polymer ?
#
loop_
_entity_poly.entity_id
_entity_poly.type
_entity_poly.pdbx_seq_one_letter_code
_entity_poly.pdbx_strand_id
1 'polypeptide(L)'
;MEPERPEGTETEVKQLSDGNGSRGSLIERVKTEGEALKARAVEEAKAYKDPQQTQLWKSIFRVSHDRSDPRNRSLAILSNVFLHLHPAKINRDAVRYNFTWGMGGITFYLFIVLTFTGVLLMYYYHPTKVQAFRDILYLEHDVPFGKLLRNMHRWAAHLMIITTWLHMF
;
A
#
# COMPACT_ATOMS: atom_id res chain seq x y z
N MET A 1 -83.05 -0.65 51.53
CA MET A 1 -81.86 -0.49 52.36
C MET A 1 -80.68 -0.80 51.49
N GLU A 2 -79.70 0.05 51.24
CA GLU A 2 -79.43 1.44 51.56
C GLU A 2 -78.17 1.74 50.72
N PRO A 3 -77.99 2.96 50.20
CA PRO A 3 -76.85 3.33 49.35
C PRO A 3 -75.64 3.82 50.17
N GLU A 4 -74.52 4.07 49.47
CA GLU A 4 -73.37 4.94 49.82
C GLU A 4 -72.11 4.36 50.54
N ARG A 5 -70.97 4.22 49.82
CA ARG A 5 -69.76 5.09 49.95
C ARG A 5 -68.52 4.64 49.14
N PRO A 6 -67.61 5.57 48.77
CA PRO A 6 -66.54 5.36 47.78
C PRO A 6 -65.20 4.90 48.39
N GLU A 7 -64.53 3.93 47.74
CA GLU A 7 -63.14 3.56 48.02
C GLU A 7 -62.21 4.10 46.93
N GLY A 8 -61.71 5.31 47.16
CA GLY A 8 -60.51 5.78 46.48
C GLY A 8 -59.28 5.18 47.14
N THR A 9 -58.87 3.97 46.74
CA THR A 9 -57.68 3.30 47.31
C THR A 9 -57.02 2.27 46.37
N GLU A 10 -57.30 2.26 45.07
CA GLU A 10 -56.66 1.31 44.13
C GLU A 10 -55.60 1.94 43.21
N THR A 11 -55.64 3.26 43.00
CA THR A 11 -54.78 3.93 42.01
C THR A 11 -53.37 4.23 42.52
N GLU A 12 -53.13 4.23 43.83
CA GLU A 12 -51.81 4.58 44.41
C GLU A 12 -50.91 3.35 44.65
N VAL A 13 -51.49 2.16 44.76
CA VAL A 13 -50.73 0.92 45.04
C VAL A 13 -50.06 0.34 43.78
N LYS A 14 -50.51 0.73 42.59
CA LYS A 14 -50.01 0.17 41.31
C LYS A 14 -48.74 0.83 40.77
N GLN A 15 -48.24 1.91 41.40
CA GLN A 15 -46.97 2.55 41.02
C GLN A 15 -45.76 2.09 41.86
N LEU A 16 -45.98 1.47 43.02
CA LEU A 16 -44.89 1.02 43.89
C LEU A 16 -44.43 -0.43 43.62
N SER A 17 -45.19 -1.22 42.86
CA SER A 17 -44.85 -2.61 42.52
C SER A 17 -44.10 -2.78 41.20
N ASP A 18 -44.06 -1.75 40.34
CA ASP A 18 -43.37 -1.79 39.03
C ASP A 18 -41.83 -1.57 39.13
N GLY A 19 -41.33 -1.29 40.33
CA GLY A 19 -39.91 -1.00 40.59
C GLY A 19 -38.99 -2.23 40.67
N ASN A 20 -39.53 -3.45 40.77
CA ASN A 20 -38.73 -4.66 40.96
C ASN A 20 -38.53 -5.47 39.66
N GLY A 21 -39.49 -5.46 38.74
CA GLY A 21 -39.37 -6.09 37.41
C GLY A 21 -38.44 -5.31 36.46
N SER A 22 -38.41 -3.98 36.59
CA SER A 22 -37.53 -3.11 35.81
C SER A 22 -36.05 -3.34 36.12
N ARG A 23 -35.71 -3.54 37.41
CA ARG A 23 -34.33 -3.84 37.86
C ARG A 23 -33.83 -5.19 37.35
N GLY A 24 -34.66 -6.23 37.36
CA GLY A 24 -34.31 -7.53 36.80
C GLY A 24 -34.03 -7.46 35.30
N SER A 25 -34.88 -6.75 34.53
CA SER A 25 -34.68 -6.58 33.09
C SER A 25 -33.47 -5.70 32.76
N LEU A 26 -33.16 -4.71 33.61
CA LEU A 26 -31.98 -3.85 33.45
C LEU A 26 -30.69 -4.61 33.77
N ILE A 27 -30.70 -5.46 34.80
CA ILE A 27 -29.55 -6.31 35.14
C ILE A 27 -29.30 -7.35 34.04
N GLU A 28 -30.37 -7.92 33.47
CA GLU A 28 -30.26 -8.87 32.36
C GLU A 28 -29.74 -8.18 31.09
N ARG A 29 -30.23 -6.97 30.77
CA ARG A 29 -29.70 -6.14 29.68
C ARG A 29 -28.23 -5.81 29.89
N VAL A 30 -27.85 -5.34 31.07
CA VAL A 30 -26.44 -5.04 31.40
C VAL A 30 -25.56 -6.28 31.33
N LYS A 31 -26.08 -7.46 31.70
CA LYS A 31 -25.34 -8.72 31.57
C LYS A 31 -25.18 -9.12 30.11
N THR A 32 -26.23 -9.03 29.30
CA THR A 32 -26.18 -9.31 27.86
C THR A 32 -25.31 -8.31 27.10
N GLU A 33 -25.36 -7.03 27.46
CA GLU A 33 -24.50 -5.97 26.92
C GLU A 33 -23.05 -6.16 27.36
N GLY A 34 -22.81 -6.57 28.61
CA GLY A 34 -21.49 -6.88 29.14
C GLY A 34 -20.85 -8.11 28.49
N GLU A 35 -21.64 -9.17 28.24
CA GLU A 35 -21.20 -10.34 27.48
C GLU A 35 -20.97 -10.01 26.01
N ALA A 36 -21.81 -9.16 25.40
CA ALA A 36 -21.61 -8.66 24.04
C ALA A 36 -20.38 -7.73 23.90
N LEU A 37 -20.12 -6.88 24.89
CA LEU A 37 -18.92 -6.04 24.97
C LEU A 37 -17.66 -6.87 25.15
N LYS A 38 -17.69 -7.91 26.00
CA LYS A 38 -16.58 -8.86 26.14
C LYS A 38 -16.33 -9.62 24.85
N ALA A 39 -17.38 -10.07 24.16
CA ALA A 39 -17.26 -10.74 22.86
C ALA A 39 -16.64 -9.81 21.80
N ARG A 40 -17.09 -8.54 21.73
CA ARG A 40 -16.50 -7.53 20.84
C ARG A 40 -15.05 -7.19 21.19
N ALA A 41 -14.73 -7.05 22.47
CA ALA A 41 -13.36 -6.77 22.94
C ALA A 41 -12.39 -7.93 22.64
N VAL A 42 -12.84 -9.18 22.74
CA VAL A 42 -12.04 -10.36 22.35
C VAL A 42 -11.80 -10.39 20.84
N GLU A 43 -12.80 -10.01 20.04
CA GLU A 43 -12.66 -9.89 18.59
C GLU A 43 -11.73 -8.72 18.18
N GLU A 44 -11.83 -7.58 18.85
CA GLU A 44 -10.92 -6.44 18.67
C GLU A 44 -9.48 -6.78 19.10
N ALA A 45 -9.30 -7.54 20.20
CA ALA A 45 -7.99 -8.01 20.64
C ALA A 45 -7.36 -9.00 19.65
N LYS A 46 -8.16 -9.86 19.00
CA LYS A 46 -7.68 -10.72 17.90
C LYS A 46 -7.32 -9.89 16.65
N ALA A 47 -8.10 -8.86 16.32
CA ALA A 47 -7.83 -7.97 15.20
C ALA A 47 -6.56 -7.12 15.39
N TYR A 48 -6.21 -6.78 16.64
CA TYR A 48 -4.95 -6.10 16.96
C TYR A 48 -3.74 -7.04 16.92
N LYS A 49 -3.94 -8.33 17.22
CA LYS A 49 -2.88 -9.35 17.20
C LYS A 49 -2.47 -9.76 15.78
N ASP A 50 -3.39 -9.71 14.81
CA ASP A 50 -3.13 -9.97 13.39
C ASP A 50 -3.52 -8.75 12.52
N PRO A 51 -2.56 -7.87 12.15
CA PRO A 51 -2.85 -6.66 11.35
C PRO A 51 -3.45 -6.97 9.96
N GLN A 52 -3.34 -8.22 9.52
CA GLN A 52 -3.85 -8.74 8.25
C GLN A 52 -5.37 -8.95 8.24
N GLN A 53 -6.03 -9.00 9.41
CA GLN A 53 -7.47 -9.25 9.52
C GLN A 53 -8.32 -7.98 9.45
N THR A 54 -7.70 -6.80 9.47
CA THR A 54 -8.41 -5.52 9.45
C THR A 54 -9.17 -5.32 8.13
N GLN A 55 -10.34 -4.69 8.19
CA GLN A 55 -11.16 -4.40 7.01
C GLN A 55 -10.39 -3.58 5.96
N LEU A 56 -9.51 -2.69 6.43
CA LEU A 56 -8.60 -1.92 5.58
C LEU A 56 -7.58 -2.81 4.88
N TRP A 57 -6.96 -3.77 5.58
CA TRP A 57 -5.97 -4.67 4.99
C TRP A 57 -6.59 -5.67 4.01
N LYS A 58 -7.79 -6.17 4.30
CA LYS A 58 -8.58 -7.00 3.36
C LYS A 58 -9.04 -6.24 2.12
N SER A 59 -9.30 -4.93 2.24
CA SER A 59 -9.65 -4.09 1.08
C SER A 59 -8.44 -3.78 0.20
N ILE A 60 -7.27 -3.57 0.80
CA ILE A 60 -6.02 -3.29 0.07
C ILE A 60 -5.47 -4.57 -0.58
N PHE A 61 -5.56 -5.71 0.11
CA PHE A 61 -5.19 -7.03 -0.41
C PHE A 61 -6.45 -7.89 -0.63
N ARG A 62 -7.30 -7.45 -1.57
CA ARG A 62 -8.59 -8.09 -1.90
C ARG A 62 -8.46 -9.55 -2.36
N VAL A 63 -7.29 -9.98 -2.79
CA VAL A 63 -7.00 -11.36 -3.17
C VAL A 63 -5.92 -11.93 -2.24
N SER A 64 -6.31 -12.90 -1.42
CA SER A 64 -5.38 -13.64 -0.55
C SER A 64 -4.31 -14.31 -1.41
N HIS A 65 -3.04 -14.11 -1.07
CA HIS A 65 -1.88 -14.77 -1.68
C HIS A 65 -1.83 -16.25 -1.27
N ASP A 66 -2.85 -17.02 -1.63
CA ASP A 66 -2.80 -18.46 -1.44
C ASP A 66 -1.83 -19.06 -2.46
N ARG A 67 -0.76 -19.65 -1.94
CA ARG A 67 0.32 -20.24 -2.75
C ARG A 67 -0.11 -21.54 -3.41
N SER A 68 -1.22 -22.15 -2.94
CA SER A 68 -1.71 -23.46 -3.36
C SER A 68 -2.35 -23.48 -4.75
N ASP A 69 -3.11 -22.43 -5.13
CA ASP A 69 -3.84 -22.38 -6.41
C ASP A 69 -3.12 -21.51 -7.47
N PRO A 70 -2.69 -22.08 -8.62
CA PRO A 70 -2.08 -21.34 -9.72
C PRO A 70 -2.95 -20.22 -10.32
N ARG A 71 -4.29 -20.33 -10.26
CA ARG A 71 -5.22 -19.34 -10.82
C ARG A 71 -5.37 -18.13 -9.89
N ASN A 72 -5.44 -18.36 -8.58
CA ASN A 72 -5.55 -17.30 -7.58
C ASN A 72 -4.30 -16.40 -7.57
N ARG A 73 -3.11 -16.97 -7.86
CA ARG A 73 -1.84 -16.22 -7.96
C ARG A 73 -1.80 -15.24 -9.13
N SER A 74 -2.27 -15.63 -10.32
CA SER A 74 -2.30 -14.70 -11.46
C SER A 74 -3.35 -13.61 -11.25
N LEU A 75 -4.49 -13.94 -10.61
CA LEU A 75 -5.52 -12.95 -10.27
C LEU A 75 -5.03 -11.93 -9.23
N ALA A 76 -4.21 -12.35 -8.26
CA ALA A 76 -3.58 -11.44 -7.30
C ALA A 76 -2.61 -10.44 -7.95
N ILE A 77 -1.96 -10.86 -9.05
CA ILE A 77 -0.96 -10.04 -9.75
C ILE A 77 -1.64 -9.13 -10.79
N LEU A 78 -2.72 -9.58 -11.42
CA LEU A 78 -3.51 -8.80 -12.39
C LEU A 78 -4.44 -7.78 -11.73
N SER A 79 -4.86 -8.00 -10.48
CA SER A 79 -5.78 -7.10 -9.76
C SER A 79 -5.10 -5.86 -9.17
N ASN A 80 -3.78 -5.74 -9.26
CA ASN A 80 -3.03 -4.59 -8.76
C ASN A 80 -2.18 -3.98 -9.88
N VAL A 81 -2.31 -2.66 -10.05
CA VAL A 81 -1.59 -1.87 -11.06
C VAL A 81 -0.07 -2.07 -10.98
N PHE A 82 0.50 -2.17 -9.77
CA PHE A 82 1.94 -2.33 -9.58
C PHE A 82 2.43 -3.76 -9.84
N LEU A 83 1.60 -4.76 -9.54
CA LEU A 83 1.96 -6.17 -9.76
C LEU A 83 1.74 -6.57 -11.22
N HIS A 84 0.87 -5.87 -11.97
CA HIS A 84 0.68 -6.12 -13.40
C HIS A 84 1.99 -5.99 -14.19
N LEU A 85 2.87 -5.05 -13.80
CA LEU A 85 4.12 -4.79 -14.53
C LEU A 85 5.11 -5.94 -14.40
N HIS A 86 4.99 -6.77 -13.35
CA HIS A 86 5.89 -7.89 -13.12
C HIS A 86 5.21 -9.22 -13.53
N PRO A 87 5.84 -10.05 -14.37
CA PRO A 87 5.24 -11.31 -14.80
C PRO A 87 4.95 -12.24 -13.61
N ALA A 88 3.73 -12.78 -13.58
CA ALA A 88 3.22 -13.64 -12.51
C ALA A 88 3.95 -14.98 -12.36
N LYS A 89 4.65 -15.39 -13.42
CA LYS A 89 5.39 -16.64 -13.51
C LYS A 89 6.66 -16.40 -14.32
N ILE A 90 7.79 -16.80 -13.75
CA ILE A 90 9.10 -16.85 -14.40
C ILE A 90 9.62 -18.27 -14.21
N ASN A 91 10.05 -18.91 -15.31
CA ASN A 91 10.68 -20.23 -15.21
C ASN A 91 12.01 -20.09 -14.45
N ARG A 92 12.26 -21.01 -13.51
CA ARG A 92 13.49 -20.99 -12.68
C ARG A 92 14.77 -21.05 -13.53
N ASP A 93 14.71 -21.68 -14.69
CA ASP A 93 15.83 -21.75 -15.63
C ASP A 93 16.09 -20.43 -16.38
N ALA A 94 15.07 -19.58 -16.56
CA ALA A 94 15.23 -18.25 -17.17
C ALA A 94 15.90 -17.24 -16.22
N VAL A 95 15.96 -17.55 -14.92
CA VAL A 95 16.64 -16.72 -13.89
C VAL A 95 18.11 -17.16 -13.72
N ARG A 96 18.56 -18.23 -14.40
CA ARG A 96 19.99 -18.60 -14.36
C ARG A 96 20.82 -17.47 -14.97
N TYR A 97 21.61 -16.82 -14.11
CA TYR A 97 22.54 -15.73 -14.45
C TYR A 97 23.42 -16.01 -15.68
N ASN A 98 23.69 -17.28 -15.95
CA ASN A 98 24.54 -17.72 -17.07
C ASN A 98 23.89 -17.56 -18.45
N PHE A 99 22.56 -17.44 -18.57
CA PHE A 99 21.89 -17.35 -19.88
C PHE A 99 21.52 -15.93 -20.31
N THR A 100 21.29 -15.00 -19.37
CA THR A 100 20.88 -13.62 -19.70
C THR A 100 21.86 -12.57 -19.19
N TRP A 101 22.90 -12.97 -18.44
CA TRP A 101 23.91 -12.09 -17.82
C TRP A 101 23.31 -10.89 -17.04
N GLY A 102 22.02 -10.94 -16.68
CA GLY A 102 21.30 -9.80 -16.12
C GLY A 102 21.26 -8.56 -17.04
N MET A 103 21.48 -8.72 -18.35
CA MET A 103 21.73 -7.60 -19.26
C MET A 103 20.54 -6.66 -19.42
N GLY A 104 19.31 -7.19 -19.38
CA GLY A 104 18.11 -6.35 -19.34
C GLY A 104 18.00 -5.51 -18.05
N GLY A 105 18.52 -6.03 -16.93
CA GLY A 105 18.62 -5.27 -15.68
C GLY A 105 19.72 -4.20 -15.74
N ILE A 106 20.84 -4.52 -16.37
CA ILE A 106 21.96 -3.60 -16.57
C ILE A 106 21.57 -2.46 -17.52
N THR A 107 20.87 -2.73 -18.62
CA THR A 107 20.36 -1.69 -19.53
C THR A 107 19.36 -0.77 -18.82
N PHE A 108 18.46 -1.33 -18.01
CA PHE A 108 17.53 -0.55 -17.19
C PHE A 108 18.24 0.32 -16.15
N TYR A 109 19.27 -0.21 -15.49
CA TYR A 109 20.11 0.56 -14.57
C TYR A 109 20.84 1.71 -15.27
N LEU A 110 21.45 1.45 -16.43
CA LEU A 110 22.11 2.48 -17.23
C LEU A 110 21.14 3.55 -17.73
N PHE A 111 19.90 3.17 -18.08
CA PHE A 111 18.85 4.10 -18.45
C PHE A 111 18.49 5.06 -17.31
N ILE A 112 18.40 4.56 -16.07
CA ILE A 112 18.17 5.39 -14.88
C ILE A 112 19.33 6.38 -14.69
N VAL A 113 20.57 5.91 -14.73
CA VAL A 113 21.77 6.76 -14.59
C VAL A 113 21.82 7.83 -15.68
N LEU A 114 21.55 7.46 -16.94
CA LEU A 114 21.51 8.37 -18.08
C LEU A 114 20.42 9.44 -17.90
N THR A 115 19.24 9.04 -17.41
CA THR A 115 18.12 9.97 -17.15
C THR A 115 18.46 10.96 -16.05
N PHE A 116 18.95 10.48 -14.90
CA PHE A 116 19.31 11.36 -13.77
C PHE A 116 20.40 12.36 -14.16
N THR A 117 21.46 11.89 -14.81
CA THR A 117 22.53 12.79 -15.30
C THR A 117 22.02 13.75 -16.36
N GLY A 118 21.19 13.28 -17.30
CA GLY A 118 20.63 14.11 -18.37
C GLY A 118 19.72 15.22 -17.86
N VAL A 119 18.85 14.93 -16.89
CA VAL A 119 17.97 15.92 -16.26
C VAL A 119 18.79 16.97 -15.51
N LEU A 120 19.83 16.56 -14.77
CA LEU A 120 20.74 17.51 -14.13
C LEU A 120 21.44 18.41 -15.16
N LEU A 121 21.93 17.85 -16.27
CA LEU A 121 22.55 18.63 -17.34
C LEU A 121 21.57 19.62 -17.99
N MET A 122 20.31 19.21 -18.17
CA MET A 122 19.27 20.07 -18.76
C MET A 122 18.98 21.30 -17.90
N TYR A 123 19.07 21.19 -16.57
CA TYR A 123 18.84 22.32 -15.66
C TYR A 123 19.87 23.44 -15.82
N TYR A 124 21.10 23.11 -16.20
CA TYR A 124 22.20 24.06 -16.37
C TYR A 124 22.46 24.46 -17.83
N TYR A 125 21.78 23.84 -18.80
CA TYR A 125 22.02 24.04 -20.23
C TYR A 125 20.96 24.93 -20.89
N HIS A 126 21.37 26.05 -21.49
CA HIS A 126 20.47 26.86 -22.32
C HIS A 126 20.66 26.53 -23.81
N PRO A 127 19.60 26.07 -24.51
CA PRO A 127 19.67 25.71 -25.92
C PRO A 127 19.65 26.95 -26.84
N THR A 128 20.63 27.85 -26.71
CA THR A 128 20.79 29.00 -27.60
C THR A 128 22.19 29.04 -28.21
N LYS A 129 22.31 29.40 -29.50
CA LYS A 129 23.59 29.37 -30.24
C LYS A 129 24.68 30.24 -29.61
N VAL A 130 24.30 31.33 -28.94
CA VAL A 130 25.22 32.34 -28.38
C VAL A 130 25.65 32.00 -26.95
N GLN A 131 24.87 31.21 -26.23
CA GLN A 131 25.08 30.91 -24.80
C GLN A 131 25.53 29.46 -24.55
N ALA A 132 25.20 28.51 -25.44
CA ALA A 132 25.47 27.09 -25.25
C ALA A 132 26.95 26.76 -24.96
N PHE A 133 27.89 27.46 -25.60
CA PHE A 133 29.32 27.25 -25.34
C PHE A 133 29.74 27.75 -23.96
N ARG A 134 29.22 28.92 -23.54
CA ARG A 134 29.50 29.48 -22.21
C ARG A 134 28.93 28.62 -21.10
N ASP A 135 27.75 28.05 -21.30
CA ASP A 135 27.13 27.16 -20.32
C ASP A 135 27.93 25.88 -20.11
N ILE A 136 28.59 25.37 -21.15
CA ILE A 136 29.49 24.21 -21.04
C ILE A 136 30.71 24.55 -20.19
N LEU A 137 31.33 25.72 -20.41
CA LEU A 137 32.46 26.18 -19.60
C LEU A 137 32.06 26.41 -18.14
N TYR A 138 30.91 27.05 -17.91
CA TYR A 138 30.36 27.26 -16.58
C TYR A 138 30.12 25.92 -15.86
N LEU A 139 29.55 24.93 -16.54
CA LEU A 139 29.34 23.60 -15.98
C LEU A 139 30.67 22.87 -15.66
N GLU A 140 31.72 23.10 -16.44
CA GLU A 140 33.01 22.42 -16.23
C GLU A 140 33.83 23.03 -15.08
N HIS A 141 33.71 24.34 -14.85
CA HIS A 141 34.58 25.07 -13.92
C HIS A 141 33.88 25.58 -12.65
N ASP A 142 32.61 25.99 -12.73
CA ASP A 142 31.92 26.65 -11.62
C ASP A 142 30.95 25.72 -10.88
N VAL A 143 30.51 24.62 -11.51
CA VAL A 143 29.60 23.64 -10.88
C VAL A 143 30.40 22.47 -10.26
N PRO A 144 30.25 22.21 -8.94
CA PRO A 144 30.90 21.06 -8.33
C PRO A 144 30.40 19.76 -8.97
N PHE A 145 31.32 18.90 -9.40
CA PHE A 145 31.07 17.66 -10.16
C PHE A 145 30.46 17.83 -11.57
N GLY A 146 30.35 19.05 -12.13
CA GLY A 146 29.75 19.24 -13.46
C GLY A 146 30.49 18.54 -14.59
N LYS A 147 31.84 18.53 -14.55
CA LYS A 147 32.69 17.75 -15.47
C LYS A 147 32.45 16.23 -15.32
N LEU A 148 32.30 15.75 -14.09
CA LEU A 148 32.07 14.34 -13.80
C LEU A 148 30.71 13.90 -14.37
N LEU A 149 29.64 14.69 -14.14
CA LEU A 149 28.30 14.39 -14.64
C LEU A 149 28.26 14.29 -16.17
N ARG A 150 28.92 15.20 -16.90
CA ARG A 150 29.05 15.14 -18.37
C ARG A 150 29.77 13.89 -18.85
N ASN A 151 30.90 13.55 -18.22
CA ASN A 151 31.63 12.34 -18.58
C ASN A 151 30.81 11.08 -18.28
N MET A 152 30.15 11.03 -17.12
CA MET A 152 29.28 9.92 -16.74
C MET A 152 28.10 9.77 -17.70
N HIS A 153 27.45 10.85 -18.11
CA HIS A 153 26.35 10.82 -19.09
C HIS A 153 26.83 10.25 -20.44
N ARG A 154 28.01 10.67 -20.91
CA ARG A 154 28.60 10.17 -22.17
C ARG A 154 28.97 8.68 -22.08
N TRP A 155 29.66 8.27 -21.02
CA TRP A 155 30.02 6.86 -20.82
C TRP A 155 28.78 5.98 -20.62
N ALA A 156 27.77 6.45 -19.89
CA ALA A 156 26.50 5.75 -19.71
C ALA A 156 25.78 5.57 -21.05
N ALA A 157 25.77 6.57 -21.94
CA ALA A 157 25.18 6.46 -23.27
C ALA A 157 25.88 5.38 -24.13
N HIS A 158 27.23 5.35 -24.12
CA HIS A 158 27.99 4.32 -24.82
C HIS A 158 27.74 2.92 -24.26
N LEU A 159 27.76 2.77 -22.94
CA LEU A 159 27.48 1.50 -22.29
C LEU A 159 26.04 1.04 -22.53
N MET A 160 25.07 1.95 -22.59
CA MET A 160 23.66 1.61 -22.85
C MET A 160 23.49 1.01 -24.25
N ILE A 161 24.18 1.55 -25.26
CA ILE A 161 24.13 1.00 -26.62
C ILE A 161 24.74 -0.40 -26.65
N ILE A 162 25.93 -0.59 -26.06
CA ILE A 162 26.62 -1.90 -26.04
C ILE A 162 25.78 -2.94 -25.31
N THR A 163 25.23 -2.59 -24.16
CA THR A 163 24.42 -3.51 -23.34
C THR A 163 23.07 -3.81 -23.98
N THR A 164 22.47 -2.87 -24.71
CA THR A 164 21.24 -3.12 -25.50
C THR A 164 21.52 -4.06 -26.66
N TRP A 165 22.66 -3.88 -27.34
CA TRP A 165 23.07 -4.79 -28.40
C TRP A 165 23.25 -6.20 -27.82
N LEU A 166 24.03 -6.33 -26.75
CA LEU A 166 24.26 -7.61 -26.09
C LEU A 166 22.97 -8.22 -25.50
N HIS A 167 22.00 -7.41 -25.06
CA HIS A 167 20.69 -7.89 -24.60
C HIS A 167 19.86 -8.59 -25.69
N MET A 168 20.08 -8.26 -26.96
CA MET A 168 19.34 -8.83 -28.09
C MET A 168 19.94 -10.15 -28.61
N PHE A 169 21.19 -10.49 -28.26
CA PHE A 169 21.87 -11.73 -28.63
C PHE A 169 21.82 -12.76 -27.50
#